data_AF-A0A1F7BDM8-F1
#
_entry.id   AF-A0A1F7BDM8-F1
#
_cell.length_a   1.000
_cell.length_b   1.000
_cell.length_c   1.000
_cell.angle_alpha   90.00
_cell.angle_beta   90.00
_cell.angle_gamma   90.00
#
_symmetry.space_group_name_H-M   'P 1'
#
loop_
_entity.id
_entity.type
_entity.pdbx_description
1 polymer ?
#
loop_
_entity_poly.entity_id
_entity_poly.type
_entity_poly.pdbx_seq_one_letter_code
_entity_poly.pdbx_strand_id
1 'polypeptide(L)'
;MPPRISLQHIMGAFFGVLLLILLYQAVRVAKAPVIVQDAEAACIGDPIRVDYAFAWTVEEPHACAVQCTDGKPRYILYTNGLGTQCETPPGCNDYGEDNGVICTVPANVSPVSALSSES
;
A
#
# COMPACT_ATOMS: atom_id res chain seq x y z
N MET A 1 -16.44 -54.24 5.73
CA MET A 1 -15.54 -53.82 4.64
C MET A 1 -15.37 -52.31 4.73
N PRO A 2 -14.17 -51.78 5.00
CA PRO A 2 -13.98 -50.33 5.02
C PRO A 2 -14.07 -49.78 3.59
N PRO A 3 -14.74 -48.64 3.37
CA PRO A 3 -14.80 -48.01 2.05
C PRO A 3 -13.38 -47.59 1.63
N ARG A 4 -12.92 -48.08 0.47
CA ARG A 4 -11.68 -47.63 -0.14
C ARG A 4 -11.95 -46.29 -0.82
N ILE A 5 -11.74 -45.20 -0.09
CA ILE A 5 -11.76 -43.86 -0.68
C ILE A 5 -10.55 -43.78 -1.61
N SER A 6 -10.81 -43.73 -2.92
CA SER A 6 -9.75 -43.57 -3.92
C SER A 6 -9.06 -42.23 -3.73
N LEU A 7 -7.74 -42.18 -3.88
CA LEU A 7 -6.92 -40.97 -3.79
C LEU A 7 -7.49 -39.81 -4.64
N GLN A 8 -8.11 -40.14 -5.77
CA GLN A 8 -8.78 -39.18 -6.65
C GLN A 8 -9.96 -38.46 -5.97
N HIS A 9 -10.71 -39.15 -5.10
CA HIS A 9 -11.82 -38.55 -4.37
C HIS A 9 -11.33 -37.63 -3.25
N ILE A 10 -10.21 -37.98 -2.62
CA ILE A 10 -9.55 -37.15 -1.60
C ILE A 10 -9.04 -35.85 -2.24
N MET A 11 -8.36 -35.97 -3.39
CA MET A 11 -7.88 -34.80 -4.14
C MET A 11 -9.05 -33.94 -4.64
N GLY A 12 -10.10 -34.55 -5.20
CA GLY A 12 -11.30 -33.83 -5.65
C GLY A 12 -11.98 -33.06 -4.52
N ALA A 13 -12.15 -33.66 -3.35
CA ALA A 13 -12.72 -33.00 -2.18
C ALA A 13 -11.84 -31.83 -1.70
N PHE A 14 -10.51 -32.01 -1.67
CA PHE A 14 -9.57 -30.96 -1.29
C PHE A 14 -9.63 -29.75 -2.23
N PHE A 15 -9.57 -29.97 -3.54
CA PHE A 15 -9.69 -28.88 -4.52
C PHE A 15 -11.07 -28.23 -4.49
N GLY A 16 -12.13 -29.00 -4.27
CA GLY A 16 -13.50 -28.47 -4.11
C GLY A 16 -13.63 -27.56 -2.90
N VAL A 17 -13.10 -27.96 -1.74
CA VAL A 17 -13.09 -27.13 -0.54
C VAL A 17 -12.23 -25.89 -0.73
N LEU A 18 -11.04 -26.01 -1.34
CA LEU A 18 -10.17 -24.88 -1.64
C LEU A 18 -10.88 -23.87 -2.56
N LEU A 19 -11.55 -24.34 -3.61
CA LEU A 19 -12.32 -23.48 -4.52
C LEU A 19 -13.44 -22.74 -3.78
N LEU A 20 -14.17 -23.42 -2.90
CA LEU A 20 -15.22 -22.80 -2.08
C LEU A 20 -14.66 -21.72 -1.15
N ILE A 21 -13.49 -21.95 -0.54
CA ILE A 21 -12.82 -20.96 0.30
C ILE A 21 -12.41 -19.75 -0.55
N LEU A 22 -11.83 -19.95 -1.75
CA LEU A 22 -11.44 -18.85 -2.63
C LEU A 22 -12.65 -18.02 -3.10
N LEU A 23 -13.76 -18.67 -3.46
CA LEU A 23 -15.00 -17.97 -3.81
C LEU A 23 -15.58 -17.20 -2.62
N TYR A 24 -15.55 -17.80 -1.43
CA TYR A 24 -15.99 -17.12 -0.21
C TYR A 24 -15.14 -15.89 0.09
N GLN A 25 -13.82 -16.00 0.00
CA GLN A 25 -12.90 -14.87 0.16
C GLN A 25 -13.11 -13.81 -0.93
N ALA A 26 -13.31 -14.19 -2.19
CA ALA A 26 -13.55 -13.24 -3.28
C ALA A 26 -14.80 -12.37 -3.04
N VAL A 27 -15.83 -12.92 -2.39
CA VAL A 27 -17.08 -12.18 -2.08
C VAL A 27 -16.99 -11.42 -0.75
N ARG A 28 -16.16 -11.88 0.19
CA ARG A 28 -16.14 -11.38 1.59
C ARG A 28 -14.91 -10.56 1.94
N VAL A 29 -13.84 -10.58 1.15
CA VAL A 29 -12.73 -9.64 1.30
C VAL A 29 -13.31 -8.27 1.01
N ALA A 30 -13.60 -7.54 2.08
CA ALA A 30 -13.85 -6.12 2.01
C ALA A 30 -12.67 -5.54 1.25
N LYS A 31 -12.93 -5.00 0.05
CA LYS A 31 -11.97 -4.12 -0.59
C LYS A 31 -11.65 -3.08 0.47
N ALA A 32 -10.39 -3.00 0.90
CA ALA A 32 -9.98 -1.94 1.81
C ALA A 32 -10.54 -0.65 1.21
N PRO A 33 -11.22 0.19 2.01
CA PRO A 33 -11.77 1.41 1.48
C PRO A 33 -10.61 2.15 0.83
N VAL A 34 -10.66 2.27 -0.50
CA VAL A 34 -9.76 3.14 -1.23
C VAL A 34 -10.20 4.53 -0.82
N ILE A 35 -9.63 5.03 0.27
CA ILE A 35 -9.67 6.43 0.58
C ILE A 35 -8.80 7.05 -0.51
N VAL A 36 -9.43 7.38 -1.64
CA VAL A 36 -8.90 8.35 -2.57
C VAL A 36 -8.88 9.63 -1.75
N GLN A 37 -7.75 9.91 -1.11
CA GLN A 37 -7.54 11.22 -0.55
C GLN A 37 -7.70 12.18 -1.73
N ASP A 38 -8.63 13.12 -1.58
CA ASP A 38 -8.80 14.21 -2.53
C ASP A 38 -7.41 14.82 -2.75
N ALA A 39 -6.99 15.04 -4.00
CA ALA A 39 -5.61 15.39 -4.36
C ALA A 39 -5.13 16.73 -3.73
N GLU A 40 -6.01 17.40 -3.00
CA GLU A 40 -5.80 18.67 -2.31
C GLU A 40 -5.81 18.54 -0.77
N ALA A 41 -6.16 17.38 -0.24
CA ALA A 41 -6.18 17.14 1.21
C ALA A 41 -4.76 17.11 1.80
N ALA A 42 -4.65 17.49 3.07
CA ALA A 42 -3.39 17.38 3.78
C ALA A 42 -2.95 15.91 3.93
N CYS A 43 -1.66 15.62 3.73
CA CYS A 43 -1.11 14.29 3.96
C CYS A 43 -1.33 13.86 5.43
N ILE A 44 -1.68 12.59 5.64
CA ILE A 44 -1.99 12.06 6.98
C ILE A 44 -0.84 11.16 7.46
N GLY A 45 -0.44 11.38 8.72
CA GLY A 45 0.52 10.53 9.42
C GLY A 45 1.94 11.09 9.43
N ASP A 46 2.91 10.23 9.74
CA ASP A 46 4.33 10.58 9.77
C ASP A 46 4.95 10.45 8.37
N PRO A 47 5.85 11.37 7.95
CA PRO A 47 6.49 11.31 6.65
C PRO A 47 7.48 10.13 6.56
N ILE A 48 7.47 9.46 5.41
CA ILE A 48 8.53 8.57 4.92
C ILE A 48 9.40 9.42 4.00
N ARG A 49 10.59 9.80 4.47
CA ARG A 49 11.51 10.67 3.73
C ARG A 49 12.31 9.84 2.73
N VAL A 50 12.18 10.16 1.45
CA VAL A 50 12.94 9.52 0.37
C VAL A 50 13.94 10.51 -0.24
N ASP A 51 15.00 10.00 -0.85
CA ASP A 51 16.12 10.77 -1.40
C ASP A 51 15.96 11.09 -2.90
N TYR A 52 14.81 10.74 -3.49
CA TYR A 52 14.44 11.03 -4.87
C TYR A 52 13.25 11.99 -4.96
N ALA A 53 13.08 12.60 -6.14
CA ALA A 53 11.96 13.48 -6.44
C ALA A 53 10.79 12.67 -7.00
N PHE A 54 9.55 13.07 -6.72
CA PHE A 54 8.39 12.46 -7.38
C PHE A 54 8.40 12.78 -8.88
N ALA A 55 8.47 11.76 -9.73
CA ALA A 55 8.65 11.91 -11.17
C ALA A 55 7.37 11.68 -11.99
N TRP A 56 6.19 11.56 -11.35
CA TRP A 56 4.90 11.28 -11.99
C TRP A 56 4.86 9.93 -12.74
N THR A 57 5.76 9.04 -12.37
CA THR A 57 5.85 7.65 -12.82
C THR A 57 5.72 6.73 -11.63
N VAL A 58 5.39 5.46 -11.89
CA VAL A 58 5.54 4.40 -10.91
C VAL A 58 7.03 4.28 -10.61
N GLU A 59 7.43 4.52 -9.38
CA GLU A 59 8.79 4.36 -8.88
C GLU A 59 8.93 2.98 -8.21
N GLU A 60 10.08 2.35 -8.42
CA GLU A 60 10.42 1.08 -7.80
C GLU A 60 11.40 1.33 -6.66
N PRO A 61 10.92 1.98 -5.58
CA PRO A 61 10.81 1.25 -4.32
C PRO A 61 9.49 1.45 -3.60
N HIS A 62 8.89 0.35 -3.11
CA HIS A 62 7.64 0.34 -2.31
C HIS A 62 7.81 0.96 -0.90
N ALA A 63 7.91 2.28 -0.83
CA ALA A 63 8.28 3.02 0.36
C ALA A 63 7.25 2.87 1.49
N CYS A 64 5.97 2.68 1.19
CA CYS A 64 4.90 2.53 2.17
C CYS A 64 4.92 1.19 2.91
N ALA A 65 5.76 0.22 2.52
CA ALA A 65 5.87 -1.08 3.19
C ALA A 65 6.12 -0.98 4.71
N VAL A 66 6.78 0.09 5.18
CA VAL A 66 7.04 0.32 6.62
C VAL A 66 5.76 0.42 7.46
N GLN A 67 4.64 0.87 6.87
CA GLN A 67 3.39 1.04 7.60
C GLN A 67 2.69 -0.29 7.93
N CYS A 68 3.05 -1.35 7.21
CA CYS A 68 2.63 -2.71 7.55
C CYS A 68 3.28 -3.22 8.85
N THR A 69 4.38 -2.58 9.32
CA THR A 69 5.06 -2.95 10.56
C THR A 69 4.44 -2.29 11.79
N ASP A 70 4.03 -1.02 11.67
CA ASP A 70 3.53 -0.24 12.81
C ASP A 70 2.02 0.02 12.79
N GLY A 71 1.34 -0.31 11.69
CA GLY A 71 -0.12 -0.18 11.54
C GLY A 71 -0.60 1.27 11.54
N LYS A 72 0.26 2.25 11.25
CA LYS A 72 -0.09 3.69 11.25
C LYS A 72 -0.13 4.23 9.83
N PRO A 73 -1.04 5.18 9.52
CA PRO A 73 -1.01 5.86 8.22
C PRO A 73 0.29 6.64 8.05
N ARG A 74 0.82 6.65 6.83
CA ARG A 74 2.05 7.37 6.45
C ARG A 74 1.88 8.00 5.06
N TYR A 75 2.81 8.86 4.68
CA TYR A 75 2.89 9.40 3.32
C TYR A 75 4.36 9.51 2.91
N ILE A 76 4.64 9.47 1.62
CA ILE A 76 5.99 9.64 1.09
C ILE A 76 6.27 11.14 0.96
N LEU A 77 7.43 11.60 1.45
CA LEU A 77 7.90 12.97 1.31
C LEU A 77 9.15 12.97 0.43
N TYR A 78 9.02 13.59 -0.74
CA TYR A 78 10.05 13.65 -1.76
C TYR A 78 10.96 14.87 -1.62
N THR A 79 12.11 14.85 -2.28
CA THR A 79 13.09 15.97 -2.27
C THR A 79 12.57 17.24 -2.95
N ASN A 80 11.63 17.12 -3.90
CA ASN A 80 10.95 18.25 -4.54
C ASN A 80 9.82 18.86 -3.69
N GLY A 81 9.65 18.39 -2.44
CA GLY A 81 8.67 18.91 -1.48
C GLY A 81 7.24 18.44 -1.72
N LEU A 82 7.00 17.59 -2.73
CA LEU A 82 5.72 16.93 -2.91
C LEU A 82 5.55 15.80 -1.89
N GLY A 83 4.30 15.40 -1.67
CA GLY A 83 3.98 14.20 -0.93
C GLY A 83 2.91 13.38 -1.62
N THR A 84 2.97 12.05 -1.48
CA THR A 84 1.94 11.13 -1.94
C THR A 84 1.45 10.27 -0.78
N GLN A 85 0.14 10.09 -0.68
CA GLN A 85 -0.47 9.37 0.43
C GLN A 85 -0.30 7.85 0.23
N CYS A 86 0.26 7.16 1.23
CA CYS A 86 0.23 5.71 1.27
C CYS A 86 -1.20 5.22 1.48
N GLU A 87 -1.54 4.03 0.99
CA GLU A 87 -2.83 3.40 1.29
C GLU A 87 -3.02 3.28 2.82
N THR A 88 -4.21 3.53 3.36
CA THR A 88 -4.39 3.39 4.83
C THR A 88 -4.26 1.92 5.25
N PRO A 89 -3.58 1.60 6.37
CA PRO A 89 -3.57 0.25 6.95
C PRO A 89 -4.98 -0.37 7.01
N PRO A 90 -5.18 -1.65 6.63
CA PRO A 90 -4.15 -2.67 6.45
C PRO A 90 -3.41 -2.65 5.09
N GLY A 91 -3.71 -1.69 4.21
CA GLY A 91 -2.92 -1.49 2.98
C GLY A 91 -1.49 -1.03 3.28
N CYS A 92 -0.53 -1.45 2.46
CA CYS A 92 0.85 -0.93 2.46
C CYS A 92 1.42 -0.63 1.09
N ASN A 93 0.53 -0.30 0.16
CA ASN A 93 0.87 0.07 -1.20
C ASN A 93 1.13 1.57 -1.32
N ASP A 94 1.93 1.93 -2.30
CA ASP A 94 2.29 3.31 -2.65
C ASP A 94 1.18 3.94 -3.51
N TYR A 95 -0.09 3.71 -3.16
CA TYR A 95 -1.26 4.04 -3.98
C TYR A 95 -1.22 5.47 -4.52
N GLY A 96 -0.87 6.47 -3.70
CA GLY A 96 -0.77 7.85 -4.15
C GLY A 96 0.31 8.05 -5.21
N GLU A 97 1.47 7.41 -5.06
CA GLU A 97 2.54 7.45 -6.06
C GLU A 97 2.10 6.75 -7.36
N ASP A 98 1.63 5.50 -7.26
CA ASP A 98 1.21 4.65 -8.38
C ASP A 98 0.12 5.29 -9.25
N ASN A 99 -0.71 6.14 -8.64
CA ASN A 99 -1.85 6.79 -9.29
C ASN A 99 -1.62 8.29 -9.58
N GLY A 100 -0.42 8.83 -9.34
CA GLY A 100 -0.15 10.24 -9.59
C GLY A 100 -0.92 11.20 -8.66
N VAL A 101 -1.35 10.73 -7.49
CA VAL A 101 -2.15 11.48 -6.52
C VAL A 101 -1.25 12.06 -5.44
N ILE A 102 -1.11 13.38 -5.46
CA ILE A 102 -0.38 14.14 -4.44
C ILE A 102 -1.29 14.52 -3.27
N CYS A 103 -0.69 14.82 -2.13
CA CYS A 103 -1.33 15.41 -0.96
C CYS A 103 -0.56 16.66 -0.51
N THR A 104 -1.22 17.56 0.21
CA THR A 104 -0.60 18.79 0.72
C THR A 104 0.27 18.45 1.95
N VAL A 105 1.58 18.62 1.84
CA VAL A 105 2.51 18.39 2.96
C VAL A 105 2.24 19.42 4.06
N PRO A 106 2.05 18.99 5.33
CA PRO A 106 1.85 19.92 6.45
C PRO A 106 3.00 20.92 6.60
N ALA A 107 2.67 22.20 6.82
CA ALA A 107 3.66 23.30 6.85
C ALA A 107 4.74 23.18 7.94
N ASN A 108 4.53 22.36 8.97
CA ASN A 108 5.51 22.06 10.01
C ASN A 108 6.52 20.98 9.61
N VAL A 109 6.40 20.39 8.42
CA VAL A 109 7.30 19.36 7.89
C VAL A 109 8.16 19.97 6.78
N SER A 110 9.45 20.17 7.06
CA SER A 110 10.38 20.64 6.03
C SER A 110 10.64 19.55 4.99
N PRO A 111 10.73 19.90 3.68
CA PRO A 111 11.19 19.01 2.64
C PRO A 111 12.53 18.38 3.02
N VAL A 112 12.84 17.21 2.47
CA VAL A 112 14.20 16.68 2.53
C VAL A 112 15.05 17.58 1.64
N SER A 113 15.50 18.72 2.18
CA SER A 113 16.39 19.61 1.45
C SER A 113 17.56 18.78 0.96
N ALA A 114 17.80 18.84 -0.36
CA ALA A 114 18.98 18.30 -0.99
C ALA A 114 20.19 18.68 -0.13
N LEU A 115 20.79 17.67 0.50
CA LEU A 115 22.00 17.85 1.26
C LEU A 115 23.04 18.44 0.30
N SER A 116 23.70 19.53 0.72
CA SER A 116 24.86 20.21 0.12
C SER A 116 24.62 21.28 -0.96
N SER A 117 24.64 22.55 -0.54
CA SER A 117 25.47 23.58 -1.17
C SER A 117 25.70 24.76 -0.21
N GLU A 118 26.32 24.47 0.93
CA GLU A 118 27.18 25.44 1.62
C GLU A 118 28.62 24.92 1.47
N SER A 119 29.35 25.50 0.52
CA SER A 119 30.82 25.51 0.48
C SER A 119 31.27 26.75 -0.27
#